data_AF-A0A661SV65-F1
#
_entry.id   AF-A0A661SV65-F1
#
_cell.length_a   1.000
_cell.length_b   1.000
_cell.length_c   1.000
_cell.angle_alpha   90.00
_cell.angle_beta   90.00
_cell.angle_gamma   90.00
#
_symmetry.space_group_name_H-M   'P 1'
#
loop_
_entity.id
_entity.type
_entity.pdbx_description
1 polymer ?
#
loop_
_entity_poly.entity_id
_entity_poly.type
_entity_poly.pdbx_seq_one_letter_code
_entity_poly.pdbx_strand_id
1 'polypeptide(L)'
;MASSTQYFQNLFQTASVQDGFFTAKQAISAGYDTNCHTYHVKTGNWIREHRGIYRLANYPAGDRPDLMLWYLWSRNRKEEPQSVYSYETSLALYELTDVNPDRLHITVPRGFRRNSRIPGVLVLHSGNVLPEETDCIHGVKVTNP
;
A
#
# COMPACT_ATOMS: atom_id res chain seq x y z
N MET A 1 -11.17 29.21 4.59
CA MET A 1 -10.94 28.30 3.45
C MET A 1 -9.53 27.75 3.61
N ALA A 2 -9.36 26.44 3.72
CA ALA A 2 -8.01 25.86 3.75
C ALA A 2 -7.33 26.11 2.40
N SER A 3 -6.06 26.53 2.42
CA SER A 3 -5.28 26.80 1.20
C SER A 3 -4.85 25.48 0.55
N SER A 4 -4.58 25.49 -0.77
CA SER A 4 -4.05 24.32 -1.49
C SER A 4 -2.78 23.74 -0.84
N THR A 5 -2.00 24.59 -0.18
CA THR A 5 -0.83 24.22 0.62
C THR A 5 -1.19 23.34 1.80
N GLN A 6 -2.30 23.60 2.51
CA GLN A 6 -2.73 22.79 3.65
C GLN A 6 -3.15 21.39 3.23
N TYR A 7 -3.88 21.27 2.12
CA TYR A 7 -4.29 19.96 1.58
C TYR A 7 -3.08 19.14 1.16
N PHE A 8 -2.11 19.78 0.51
CA PHE A 8 -0.85 19.14 0.16
C PHE A 8 -0.09 18.67 1.41
N GLN A 9 0.03 19.50 2.45
CA GLN A 9 0.69 19.10 3.71
C GLN A 9 0.02 17.91 4.38
N ASN A 10 -1.31 17.91 4.48
CA ASN A 10 -2.07 16.80 5.08
C ASN A 10 -1.88 15.50 4.28
N LEU A 11 -1.91 15.59 2.95
CA LEU A 11 -1.69 14.44 2.08
C LEU A 11 -0.24 13.95 2.16
N PHE A 12 0.72 14.86 2.19
CA PHE A 12 2.15 14.55 2.30
C PHE A 12 2.45 13.82 3.60
N GLN A 13 1.86 14.22 4.73
CA GLN A 13 2.00 13.51 6.00
C GLN A 13 1.46 12.07 5.95
N THR A 14 0.34 11.86 5.26
CA THR A 14 -0.21 10.50 5.08
C THR A 14 0.72 9.67 4.19
N ALA A 15 1.14 10.27 3.07
CA ALA A 15 1.98 9.62 2.08
C ALA A 15 3.37 9.29 2.63
N SER A 16 3.97 10.14 3.48
CA SER A 16 5.31 9.92 4.01
C SER A 16 5.39 8.69 4.94
N VAL A 17 4.31 8.35 5.64
CA VAL A 17 4.21 7.12 6.45
C VAL A 17 4.00 5.89 5.55
N GLN A 18 3.60 6.10 4.31
CA GLN A 18 3.24 5.07 3.33
C GLN A 18 4.17 5.13 2.10
N ASP A 19 5.45 5.43 2.28
CA ASP A 19 6.46 5.46 1.19
C ASP A 19 6.03 6.28 -0.06
N GLY A 20 5.36 7.39 0.19
CA GLY A 20 4.81 8.28 -0.83
C GLY A 20 3.45 7.84 -1.41
N PHE A 21 2.93 6.67 -1.05
CA PHE A 21 1.63 6.16 -1.49
C PHE A 21 0.48 6.71 -0.67
N PHE A 22 -0.68 6.78 -1.30
CA PHE A 22 -1.93 7.11 -0.63
C PHE A 22 -3.12 6.59 -1.44
N THR A 23 -4.27 6.55 -0.80
CA THR A 23 -5.51 6.09 -1.41
C THR A 23 -6.37 7.27 -1.84
N ALA A 24 -7.31 7.01 -2.76
CA ALA A 24 -8.30 8.01 -3.14
C ALA A 24 -9.08 8.55 -1.93
N LYS A 25 -9.33 7.70 -0.92
CA LYS A 25 -10.07 8.09 0.28
C LYS A 25 -9.22 8.97 1.21
N GLN A 26 -7.93 8.67 1.36
CA GLN A 26 -7.01 9.52 2.10
C GLN A 26 -6.82 10.89 1.44
N ALA A 27 -6.77 10.96 0.11
CA ALA A 27 -6.75 12.24 -0.61
C ALA A 27 -8.01 13.08 -0.32
N ILE A 28 -9.19 12.45 -0.31
CA ILE A 28 -10.43 13.12 0.08
C ILE A 28 -10.38 13.59 1.54
N SER A 29 -9.89 12.75 2.46
CA SER A 29 -9.70 13.12 3.86
C SER A 29 -8.71 14.27 4.05
N ALA A 30 -7.72 14.42 3.17
CA ALA A 30 -6.78 15.54 3.17
C ALA A 30 -7.40 16.85 2.67
N GLY A 31 -8.57 16.80 2.00
CA GLY A 31 -9.31 17.95 1.50
C GLY A 31 -9.44 18.03 -0.03
N TYR A 32 -8.97 17.03 -0.77
CA TYR A 32 -9.12 17.01 -2.23
C TYR A 32 -10.49 16.51 -2.68
N ASP A 33 -11.08 17.18 -3.66
CA ASP A 33 -12.27 16.66 -4.34
C ASP A 33 -11.92 15.49 -5.26
N THR A 34 -12.83 14.52 -5.34
CA THR A 34 -12.67 13.33 -6.21
C THR A 34 -12.39 13.70 -7.67
N ASN A 35 -12.99 14.80 -8.15
CA ASN A 35 -12.83 15.27 -9.54
C ASN A 35 -11.41 15.81 -9.81
N CYS A 36 -10.73 16.31 -8.78
CA CYS A 36 -9.38 16.86 -8.88
C CYS A 36 -8.31 15.77 -8.97
N HIS A 37 -8.62 14.53 -8.61
CA HIS A 37 -7.65 13.43 -8.70
C HIS A 37 -7.12 13.24 -10.13
N THR A 38 -8.01 13.27 -11.12
CA THR A 38 -7.63 13.16 -12.54
C THR A 38 -6.75 14.32 -12.98
N TYR A 39 -7.02 15.53 -12.48
CA TYR A 39 -6.20 16.71 -12.75
C TYR A 39 -4.78 16.55 -12.18
N HIS A 40 -4.63 16.12 -10.92
CA HIS A 40 -3.32 15.91 -10.31
C HIS A 40 -2.50 14.81 -10.99
N VAL A 41 -3.15 13.77 -11.49
CA VAL A 41 -2.48 12.75 -12.31
C VAL A 41 -2.02 13.32 -13.65
N LYS A 42 -2.89 14.05 -14.36
CA LYS A 42 -2.55 14.64 -15.67
C LYS A 42 -1.45 15.70 -15.60
N THR A 43 -1.42 16.47 -14.51
CA THR A 43 -0.40 17.51 -14.28
C THR A 43 0.89 16.97 -13.68
N GLY A 44 1.00 15.66 -13.47
CA GLY A 44 2.22 15.01 -12.98
C GLY A 44 2.49 15.20 -11.48
N ASN A 45 1.50 15.68 -10.71
CA ASN A 45 1.63 15.76 -9.26
C ASN A 45 1.51 14.38 -8.61
N TRP A 46 0.62 13.55 -9.15
CA TRP A 46 0.33 12.21 -8.65
C TRP A 46 0.57 11.16 -9.74
N ILE A 47 1.05 10.00 -9.34
CA ILE A 47 1.19 8.82 -10.19
C ILE A 47 0.08 7.86 -9.80
N ARG A 48 -0.65 7.33 -10.80
CA ARG A 48 -1.71 6.34 -10.56
C ARG A 48 -1.14 4.93 -10.67
N GLU A 49 -0.80 4.34 -9.54
CA GLU A 49 -0.16 3.02 -9.44
C GLU A 49 -1.17 1.87 -9.56
N HIS A 50 -2.38 2.04 -9.00
CA HIS A 50 -3.46 1.07 -9.15
C HIS A 50 -4.83 1.75 -9.02
N ARG A 51 -5.93 1.02 -9.22
CA ARG A 51 -7.29 1.53 -8.99
C ARG A 51 -7.41 2.05 -7.54
N GLY A 52 -7.57 3.37 -7.42
CA GLY A 52 -7.77 4.06 -6.14
C GLY A 52 -6.51 4.10 -5.26
N ILE A 53 -5.33 3.84 -5.81
CA ILE A 53 -4.03 3.99 -5.14
C ILE A 53 -3.17 4.88 -6.03
N TYR A 54 -2.56 5.87 -5.40
CA TYR A 54 -1.72 6.85 -6.03
C TYR A 54 -0.42 6.97 -5.25
N ARG A 55 0.57 7.61 -5.87
CA ARG A 55 1.83 7.99 -5.25
C ARG A 55 2.15 9.44 -5.57
N LEU A 56 2.76 10.16 -4.62
CA LEU A 56 3.26 11.50 -4.88
C LEU A 56 4.43 11.42 -5.86
N ALA A 57 4.36 12.13 -6.98
CA ALA A 57 5.37 12.03 -8.04
C ALA A 57 6.77 12.47 -7.58
N ASN A 58 6.82 13.48 -6.70
CA ASN A 58 8.07 14.05 -6.16
C ASN A 58 8.53 13.37 -4.87
N TYR A 59 7.86 12.30 -4.42
CA TYR A 59 8.33 11.52 -3.28
C TYR A 59 9.30 10.44 -3.78
N PRO A 60 10.52 10.34 -3.23
CA PRO A 60 11.50 9.36 -3.66
C PRO A 60 10.94 7.95 -3.47
N ALA A 61 11.08 7.08 -4.47
CA ALA A 61 10.69 5.68 -4.31
C ALA A 61 11.66 5.02 -3.31
N GLY A 62 11.12 4.28 -2.33
CA GLY A 62 11.94 3.40 -1.49
C GLY A 62 12.50 2.21 -2.26
N ASP A 63 13.23 1.34 -1.57
CA ASP A 63 13.85 0.15 -2.18
C ASP A 63 12.81 -0.86 -2.69
N ARG A 64 11.66 -0.94 -2.00
CA ARG A 64 10.58 -1.90 -2.24
C ARG A 64 9.20 -1.23 -2.29
N PRO A 65 8.96 -0.33 -3.26
CA PRO A 65 7.71 0.44 -3.35
C PRO A 65 6.52 -0.46 -3.75
N ASP A 66 6.80 -1.62 -4.36
CA ASP A 66 5.83 -2.68 -4.65
C ASP A 66 5.12 -3.16 -3.38
N LEU A 67 5.85 -3.25 -2.25
CA LEU A 67 5.28 -3.75 -1.01
C LEU A 67 4.16 -2.85 -0.49
N MET A 68 4.37 -1.54 -0.47
CA MET A 68 3.36 -0.61 0.04
C MET A 68 2.13 -0.57 -0.88
N LEU A 69 2.33 -0.61 -2.20
CA LEU A 69 1.25 -0.66 -3.17
C LEU A 69 0.30 -1.82 -2.90
N TRP A 70 0.83 -3.04 -2.77
CA TRP A 70 0.01 -4.24 -2.58
C TRP A 70 -0.50 -4.39 -1.15
N TYR A 71 0.20 -3.83 -0.17
CA TYR A 71 -0.28 -3.69 1.19
C TYR A 71 -1.55 -2.82 1.25
N LEU A 72 -1.52 -1.64 0.62
CA LEU A 72 -2.70 -0.77 0.46
C LEU A 72 -3.78 -1.40 -0.42
N TRP A 73 -3.42 -2.25 -1.39
CA TRP A 73 -4.40 -3.02 -2.15
C TRP A 73 -5.18 -3.99 -1.26
N SER A 74 -4.66 -4.44 -0.13
CA SER A 74 -5.37 -5.32 0.80
C SER A 74 -6.33 -4.61 1.76
N ARG A 75 -6.46 -3.28 1.69
CA ARG A 75 -7.24 -2.52 2.68
C ARG A 75 -8.73 -2.83 2.69
N ASN A 76 -9.34 -2.78 3.87
CA ASN A 76 -10.79 -2.87 4.06
C ASN A 76 -11.48 -1.51 3.83
N ARG A 77 -12.79 -1.42 4.10
CA ARG A 77 -13.58 -0.18 3.94
C ARG A 77 -13.19 0.94 4.91
N LYS A 78 -12.55 0.59 6.03
CA LYS A 78 -12.02 1.50 7.04
C LYS A 78 -10.60 2.00 6.70
N GLU A 79 -10.07 1.65 5.52
CA GLU A 79 -8.70 1.97 5.08
C GLU A 79 -7.62 1.24 5.89
N GLU A 80 -7.97 0.14 6.55
CA GLU A 80 -7.01 -0.70 7.28
C GLU A 80 -6.52 -1.82 6.35
N PRO A 81 -5.21 -1.90 6.03
CA PRO A 81 -4.61 -3.04 5.35
C PRO A 81 -4.92 -4.36 6.06
N GLN A 82 -5.24 -5.40 5.31
CA GLN A 82 -5.61 -6.72 5.85
C GLN A 82 -4.56 -7.80 5.55
N SER A 83 -3.62 -7.52 4.67
CA SER A 83 -2.56 -8.47 4.32
C SER A 83 -1.39 -8.42 5.28
N VAL A 84 -0.67 -9.53 5.37
CA VAL A 84 0.66 -9.67 5.95
C VAL A 84 1.51 -10.41 4.93
N TYR A 85 2.69 -9.89 4.59
CA TYR A 85 3.64 -10.59 3.72
C TYR A 85 4.16 -11.86 4.39
N SER A 86 4.17 -12.96 3.67
CA SER A 86 4.42 -14.30 4.22
C SER A 86 5.13 -15.22 3.23
N TYR A 87 5.49 -16.43 3.68
CA TYR A 87 6.16 -17.47 2.87
C TYR A 87 7.43 -16.95 2.19
N GLU A 88 7.58 -17.15 0.89
CA GLU A 88 8.79 -16.76 0.14
C GLU A 88 9.07 -15.26 0.23
N THR A 89 8.03 -14.43 0.30
CA THR A 89 8.21 -12.99 0.43
C THR A 89 8.73 -12.60 1.81
N SER A 90 8.26 -13.23 2.90
CA SER A 90 8.82 -12.92 4.22
C SER A 90 10.28 -13.36 4.31
N LEU A 91 10.61 -14.55 3.81
CA LEU A 91 12.01 -15.02 3.79
C LEU A 91 12.92 -14.08 3.00
N ALA A 92 12.48 -13.60 1.84
CA ALA A 92 13.25 -12.65 1.03
C ALA A 92 13.44 -11.30 1.74
N LEU A 93 12.44 -10.83 2.50
CA LEU A 93 12.54 -9.58 3.26
C LEU A 93 13.45 -9.67 4.49
N TYR A 94 13.61 -10.87 5.06
CA TYR A 94 14.59 -11.12 6.12
C TYR A 94 15.96 -11.55 5.58
N GLU A 95 16.18 -11.51 4.26
CA GLU A 95 17.42 -11.96 3.61
C GLU A 95 17.78 -13.42 3.97
N LEU A 96 16.77 -14.25 4.24
CA LEU A 96 16.94 -15.67 4.61
C LEU A 96 16.91 -16.62 3.40
N THR A 97 16.79 -16.06 2.19
CA THR A 97 16.82 -16.80 0.93
C THR A 97 17.44 -15.93 -0.15
N ASP A 98 18.24 -16.55 -1.01
CA ASP A 98 18.78 -15.90 -2.22
C ASP A 98 17.76 -15.86 -3.36
N VAL A 99 16.59 -16.50 -3.17
CA VAL A 99 15.50 -16.50 -4.16
C VAL A 99 14.78 -15.17 -4.10
N ASN A 100 14.81 -14.41 -5.20
CA ASN A 100 13.92 -13.28 -5.41
C ASN A 100 12.59 -13.80 -5.97
N PRO A 101 11.50 -13.85 -5.18
CA PRO A 101 10.28 -14.49 -5.63
C PRO A 101 9.62 -13.69 -6.75
N ASP A 102 9.25 -14.36 -7.85
CA ASP A 102 8.55 -13.75 -8.99
C ASP A 102 7.17 -13.17 -8.62
N ARG A 103 6.64 -13.57 -7.46
CA ARG A 103 5.35 -13.14 -6.93
C ARG A 103 5.44 -12.82 -5.45
N LEU A 104 4.57 -11.92 -5.02
CA LEU A 104 4.42 -11.52 -3.63
C LEU A 104 3.38 -12.40 -2.94
N HIS A 105 3.84 -13.14 -1.94
CA HIS A 105 3.02 -13.98 -1.09
C HIS A 105 2.49 -13.17 0.08
N ILE A 106 1.16 -13.14 0.22
CA ILE A 106 0.49 -12.46 1.32
C ILE A 106 -0.55 -13.36 1.98
N THR A 107 -0.59 -13.35 3.30
CA THR A 107 -1.66 -13.95 4.08
C THR A 107 -2.73 -12.90 4.37
N VAL A 108 -3.98 -13.24 4.12
CA VAL A 108 -5.16 -12.42 4.40
C VAL A 108 -6.17 -13.21 5.25
N PRO A 109 -7.01 -12.55 6.05
CA PRO A 109 -8.06 -13.22 6.82
C PRO A 109 -9.00 -14.05 5.93
N ARG A 110 -9.56 -15.15 6.46
CA ARG A 110 -10.50 -16.03 5.74
C ARG A 110 -11.71 -15.31 5.13
N GLY A 111 -12.14 -14.20 5.75
CA GLY A 111 -13.25 -13.35 5.28
C GLY A 111 -12.84 -12.29 4.27
N PHE A 112 -11.57 -12.23 3.85
CA PHE A 112 -11.06 -11.20 2.96
C PHE A 112 -11.75 -11.27 1.60
N ARG A 113 -12.30 -10.13 1.17
CA ARG A 113 -12.97 -9.99 -0.12
C ARG A 113 -12.56 -8.68 -0.77
N ARG A 114 -12.26 -8.74 -2.07
CA ARG A 114 -12.09 -7.57 -2.93
C ARG A 114 -13.00 -7.68 -4.14
N ASN A 115 -13.63 -6.56 -4.48
CA ASN A 115 -14.47 -6.44 -5.68
C ASN A 115 -13.64 -6.22 -6.97
N SER A 116 -12.32 -6.23 -6.87
CA SER A 116 -11.40 -6.15 -8.01
C SER A 116 -10.72 -7.51 -8.22
N ARG A 117 -10.34 -7.80 -9.47
CA ARG A 117 -9.47 -8.93 -9.78
C ARG A 117 -8.21 -8.89 -8.92
N ILE A 118 -7.76 -10.06 -8.47
CA ILE A 118 -6.49 -10.20 -7.76
C ILE A 118 -5.35 -9.91 -8.77
N PRO A 119 -4.45 -8.97 -8.47
CA PRO A 119 -3.25 -8.71 -9.26
C PRO A 119 -2.43 -9.99 -9.48
N GLY A 120 -1.95 -10.22 -10.70
CA GLY A 120 -1.21 -11.45 -11.04
C GLY A 120 0.13 -11.61 -10.31
N VAL A 121 0.66 -10.53 -9.76
CA VAL A 121 1.85 -10.51 -8.91
C VAL A 121 1.58 -11.01 -7.49
N LEU A 122 0.31 -11.15 -7.07
CA LEU A 122 -0.05 -11.58 -5.71
C LEU A 122 -0.46 -13.05 -5.66
N VAL A 123 0.12 -13.77 -4.69
CA VAL A 123 -0.34 -15.08 -4.24
C VAL A 123 -1.03 -14.89 -2.89
N LEU A 124 -2.34 -15.12 -2.86
CA LEU A 124 -3.14 -14.99 -1.63
C LEU A 124 -3.18 -16.31 -0.88
N HIS A 125 -2.79 -16.24 0.38
CA HIS A 125 -2.98 -17.29 1.37
C HIS A 125 -4.07 -16.87 2.34
N SER A 126 -4.95 -17.80 2.70
CA SER A 126 -6.03 -17.53 3.64
C SER A 126 -5.67 -18.07 5.01
N GLY A 127 -5.45 -17.19 5.98
CA GLY A 127 -5.01 -17.55 7.32
C GLY A 127 -5.28 -16.44 8.32
N ASN A 128 -5.22 -16.78 9.61
CA ASN A 128 -5.17 -15.79 10.66
C ASN A 128 -3.71 -15.71 11.10
N VAL A 129 -3.12 -14.51 11.05
CA VAL A 129 -1.76 -14.26 11.54
C VAL A 129 -1.93 -13.44 12.82
N LEU A 130 -1.36 -13.92 13.91
CA LEU A 130 -1.43 -13.21 15.18
C LEU A 130 -0.51 -11.99 15.14
N PRO A 131 -0.87 -10.86 15.80
CA PRO A 131 0.01 -9.70 15.85
C PRO A 131 1.42 -9.99 16.39
N GLU A 132 1.53 -10.98 17.29
CA GLU A 132 2.80 -11.44 17.89
C GLU A 132 3.70 -12.19 16.90
N GLU A 133 3.12 -12.71 15.81
CA GLU A 133 3.81 -13.41 14.72
C GLU A 133 4.18 -12.45 13.58
N THR A 134 4.01 -11.13 13.78
CA THR A 134 4.28 -10.12 12.76
C THR A 134 5.29 -9.08 13.19
N ASP A 135 6.10 -8.65 12.24
CA ASP A 135 6.98 -7.48 12.34
C ASP A 135 6.64 -6.45 11.26
N CYS A 136 7.28 -5.28 11.33
CA CYS A 136 7.16 -4.19 10.38
C CYS A 136 8.47 -3.98 9.62
N ILE A 137 8.48 -4.34 8.33
CA ILE A 137 9.62 -4.12 7.42
C ILE A 137 9.14 -3.21 6.29
N HIS A 138 9.90 -2.17 5.93
CA HIS A 138 9.51 -1.18 4.92
C HIS A 138 8.09 -0.58 5.12
N GLY A 139 7.63 -0.46 6.37
CA GLY A 139 6.30 0.08 6.69
C GLY A 139 5.13 -0.87 6.42
N VAL A 140 5.38 -2.14 6.10
CA VAL A 140 4.36 -3.16 5.87
C VAL A 140 4.50 -4.32 6.87
N LYS A 141 3.40 -5.04 7.12
CA LYS A 141 3.40 -6.20 8.01
C LYS A 141 4.01 -7.41 7.32
N VAL A 142 4.90 -8.11 8.00
CA VAL A 142 5.58 -9.33 7.53
C VAL A 142 5.50 -10.39 8.63
N THR A 143 5.30 -11.66 8.29
CA THR A 143 5.36 -12.76 9.27
C THR A 143 6.80 -13.00 9.71
N ASN A 144 7.01 -13.26 11.00
CA ASN A 144 8.30 -13.67 11.53
C ASN A 144 8.75 -15.01 10.89
N PRO A 145 10.06 -15.22 10.72
CA PRO A 145 10.59 -16.48 10.19
C PRO A 145 10.38 -17.67 11.13
#